data_AF-A0A136PDB8-F1
#
_entry.id   AF-A0A136PDB8-F1
#
_cell.length_a   1.000
_cell.length_b   1.000
_cell.length_c   1.000
_cell.angle_alpha   90.00
_cell.angle_beta   90.00
_cell.angle_gamma   90.00
#
_symmetry.space_group_name_H-M   'P 1'
#
loop_
_entity.id
_entity.type
_entity.pdbx_description
1 polymer ?
#
loop_
_entity_poly.entity_id
_entity_poly.type
_entity_poly.pdbx_seq_one_letter_code
_entity_poly.pdbx_strand_id
1 'polypeptide(L)' 'TDSALEWILDQYKEKKPSDPTIAEKFNTYRFADYKDQVIDLLKRVTTVSVETMKIIREMENDK' A
#
# COMPACT_ATOMS: atom_id res chain seq x y z
N THR A 1 15.15 -0.40 -0.94
CA THR A 1 14.77 0.40 0.23
C THR A 1 13.39 0.88 -0.07
N ASP A 2 12.42 0.03 0.21
CA ASP A 2 11.11 0.20 -0.40
C ASP A 2 10.30 1.12 0.50
N SER A 3 9.75 2.16 -0.10
CA SER A 3 8.90 3.12 0.59
C SER A 3 7.60 2.46 1.04
N ALA A 4 6.97 2.99 2.09
CA ALA A 4 5.66 2.49 2.55
C ALA A 4 4.59 2.50 1.43
N LEU A 5 4.72 3.42 0.47
CA LEU A 5 3.83 3.51 -0.70
C LEU A 5 4.08 2.37 -1.69
N GLU A 6 5.34 2.05 -1.99
CA GLU A 6 5.69 0.90 -2.86
C GLU A 6 5.21 -0.41 -2.25
N TRP A 7 5.32 -0.57 -0.94
CA TRP A 7 4.83 -1.75 -0.24
C TRP A 7 3.31 -1.91 -0.42
N ILE A 8 2.54 -0.84 -0.27
CA ILE A 8 1.08 -0.85 -0.49
C ILE A 8 0.77 -1.25 -1.93
N LEU A 9 1.42 -0.61 -2.90
CA LEU A 9 1.18 -0.93 -4.31
C LEU A 9 1.50 -2.40 -4.63
N ASP A 10 2.52 -2.99 -4.02
CA ASP A 10 2.85 -4.40 -4.22
C ASP A 10 1.80 -5.36 -3.63
N GLN A 11 1.16 -4.99 -2.51
CA GLN A 11 0.08 -5.79 -1.93
C GLN A 11 -1.16 -5.84 -2.83
N TYR A 12 -1.48 -4.75 -3.51
CA TYR A 12 -2.70 -4.66 -4.31
C TYR A 12 -2.53 -5.08 -5.78
N LYS A 13 -1.32 -5.48 -6.22
CA LYS A 13 -1.11 -6.06 -7.55
C LYS A 13 -1.95 -7.30 -7.74
N GLU A 14 -2.62 -7.39 -8.89
CA GLU A 14 -3.36 -8.59 -9.28
C GLU A 14 -2.39 -9.77 -9.43
N LYS A 15 -2.50 -10.75 -8.55
CA LYS A 15 -1.73 -12.00 -8.61
C LYS A 15 -2.64 -13.07 -9.18
N LYS A 16 -2.40 -13.47 -10.43
CA LYS A 16 -3.04 -14.66 -11.00
C LYS A 16 -2.33 -15.91 -10.46
N PRO A 17 -3.05 -16.84 -9.82
CA PRO A 17 -2.50 -18.15 -9.52
C PRO A 17 -2.12 -18.83 -10.84
N SER A 18 -0.88 -19.33 -10.96
CA SER A 18 -0.43 -20.04 -12.16
C SER A 18 -1.16 -21.36 -12.39
N ASP A 19 -1.80 -21.91 -11.36
CA ASP A 19 -2.55 -23.16 -11.44
C ASP A 19 -3.96 -22.94 -12.03
N PRO A 20 -4.32 -23.63 -13.13
CA PRO A 20 -5.59 -23.44 -13.82
C PRO A 20 -6.81 -23.80 -12.96
N THR A 21 -6.69 -24.78 -12.06
CA THR A 21 -7.77 -25.23 -11.17
C THR A 21 -8.07 -24.21 -10.06
N ILE A 22 -7.03 -23.51 -9.61
CA ILE A 22 -7.14 -22.44 -8.61
C ILE A 22 -7.57 -21.13 -9.28
N ALA A 23 -7.10 -20.86 -10.50
CA ALA A 23 -7.49 -19.68 -11.27
C ALA A 23 -8.99 -19.65 -11.62
N GLU A 24 -9.65 -20.80 -11.82
CA GLU A 24 -11.11 -20.85 -12.01
C GLU A 24 -11.91 -20.57 -10.73
N LYS A 25 -11.43 -21.05 -9.58
CA LYS A 25 -12.15 -20.94 -8.30
C LYS A 25 -11.82 -19.69 -7.48
N PHE A 26 -10.68 -19.04 -7.74
CA PHE A 26 -10.15 -17.97 -6.89
C PHE A 26 -9.72 -16.69 -7.64
N ASN A 27 -10.05 -16.49 -8.92
CA ASN A 27 -9.86 -15.20 -9.64
C ASN A 27 -10.90 -14.12 -9.28
N THR A 28 -11.29 -14.00 -8.01
CA THR A 28 -12.32 -13.03 -7.58
C THR A 28 -11.75 -11.67 -7.22
N TYR A 29 -10.41 -11.53 -7.17
CA TYR A 29 -9.78 -10.25 -6.90
C TYR A 29 -9.62 -9.43 -8.18
N ARG A 30 -10.29 -8.28 -8.25
CA ARG A 30 -10.07 -7.26 -9.28
C ARG A 30 -9.69 -5.97 -8.61
N PHE A 31 -8.55 -5.38 -8.99
CA PHE A 31 -8.09 -4.13 -8.40
C PHE A 31 -9.12 -2.99 -8.54
N ALA A 32 -9.90 -3.02 -9.63
CA ALA A 32 -10.95 -2.05 -9.90
C ALA A 32 -12.00 -1.93 -8.78
N ASP A 33 -12.29 -3.02 -8.06
CA ASP A 33 -13.29 -3.07 -7.00
C ASP A 33 -12.78 -2.45 -5.70
N TYR A 34 -11.45 -2.37 -5.53
CA TYR A 34 -10.78 -1.87 -4.33
C TYR A 34 -10.08 -0.52 -4.53
N LYS A 35 -10.13 0.05 -5.74
CA LYS A 35 -9.38 1.27 -6.11
C LYS A 35 -9.61 2.43 -5.14
N ASP A 36 -10.84 2.63 -4.67
CA ASP A 36 -11.18 3.75 -3.80
C ASP A 36 -10.60 3.55 -2.39
N GLN A 37 -10.58 2.30 -1.91
CA GLN A 37 -9.93 1.94 -0.65
C GLN A 37 -8.40 2.11 -0.72
N VAL A 38 -7.79 1.76 -1.86
CA VAL A 38 -6.35 1.95 -2.07
C VAL A 38 -5.99 3.43 -2.10
N ILE A 39 -6.81 4.26 -2.76
CA ILE A 39 -6.61 5.72 -2.79
C ILE A 39 -6.68 6.31 -1.38
N ASP A 40 -7.67 5.90 -0.57
CA ASP A 40 -7.76 6.34 0.83
C ASP A 40 -6.55 5.91 1.66
N LEU A 41 -6.13 4.66 1.51
CA LEU A 41 -4.98 4.11 2.21
C LEU A 41 -3.68 4.86 1.85
N LEU A 42 -3.45 5.14 0.57
CA LEU A 42 -2.29 5.90 0.11
C LEU A 42 -2.25 7.30 0.75
N LYS A 43 -3.38 8.02 0.78
CA LYS A 43 -3.46 9.34 1.43
C LYS A 43 -3.09 9.30 2.91
N ARG A 44 -3.61 8.30 3.63
CA ARG A 44 -3.35 8.13 5.06
C ARG A 44 -1.87 7.81 5.32
N VAL A 45 -1.29 6.91 4.53
CA VAL A 45 0.11 6.50 4.69
C VAL A 45 1.07 7.64 4.33
N THR A 46 0.79 8.42 3.27
CA THR A 46 1.56 9.63 2.97
C THR A 46 1.52 10.61 4.13
N THR A 47 0.34 10.85 4.72
CA THR A 47 0.17 11.76 5.86
C THR A 47 1.01 11.32 7.05
N VAL A 48 0.88 10.05 7.46
CA VAL A 48 1.65 9.50 8.59
C VAL A 48 3.16 9.56 8.32
N SER A 49 3.59 9.28 7.09
CA SER A 49 5.00 9.35 6.71
C SER A 49 5.58 10.75 6.86
N VAL A 50 4.84 11.79 6.42
CA VAL A 50 5.28 13.19 6.55
C VAL A 50 5.27 13.66 8.00
N GLU A 51 4.22 13.35 8.77
CA GLU A 51 4.15 13.72 10.19
C GLU A 51 5.26 13.03 11.01
N THR A 52 5.60 11.79 10.69
CA THR A 52 6.73 11.10 11.33
C THR A 52 8.04 11.82 11.07
N MET A 53 8.29 12.23 9.82
CA MET A 53 9.48 13.00 9.47
C MET A 53 9.51 14.38 10.16
N LYS A 54 8.35 14.99 10.39
CA LYS A 54 8.24 16.24 11.13
C LYS A 54 8.64 16.05 12.60
N ILE A 55 8.12 15.04 13.28
CA ILE A 55 8.48 14.70 14.67
C ILE A 55 9.98 14.41 14.79
N ILE A 56 10.54 13.62 13.85
CA ILE A 56 11.98 13.33 13.84
C ILE A 56 12.80 14.62 13.76
N ARG A 57 12.40 15.56 12.89
CA ARG A 57 13.08 16.86 12.77
C ARG A 57 12.95 17.72 14.03
N GLU A 58 11.79 17.71 14.68
CA GLU A 58 11.59 18.40 15.95
C GLU A 58 12.53 17.83 17.03
N MET A 59 12.63 16.50 17.13
CA MET A 59 13.56 15.82 18.04
C MET A 59 15.05 16.09 17.74
N GLU A 60 15.40 16.32 16.46
CA GLU A 60 16.76 16.68 16.07
C GLU A 60 17.11 18.14 16.42
N ASN A 61 16.14 19.06 16.31
CA ASN A 61 16.33 20.48 16.59
C ASN A 61 16.28 20.82 18.09
N ASP A 62 15.69 19.97 18.92
CA ASP A 62 15.70 20.10 20.39
C ASP A 62 17.04 19.69 21.05
N LYS A 63 18.04 19.26 20.25
CA LYS A 63 19.42 18.99 20.70
C LYS A 63 20.31 20.22 20.56
#